data_AF-K2ALI2-F1
#
_entry.id   AF-K2ALI2-F1
#
_cell.length_a   1.000
_cell.length_b   1.000
_cell.length_c   1.000
_cell.angle_alpha   90.00
_cell.angle_beta   90.00
_cell.angle_gamma   90.00
#
_symmetry.space_group_name_H-M   'P 1'
#
loop_
_entity.id
_entity.type
_entity.pdbx_description
1 polymer ?
#
loop_
_entity_poly.entity_id
_entity_poly.type
_entity_poly.pdbx_seq_one_letter_code
_entity_poly.pdbx_strand_id
1 'polypeptide(L)'
;MAKTKIVIGDWWLVISEKIKKKIKINQKEFIFLLLILALSAFFRLWRISEYMTFLGDEGRDAIVVRRLLVFLDPILIGPGTSIGNMYLGPLYYYFMAPWLFLSGLSPVGPAVGIAVLGVATVFMVW
;
A
#
# COMPACT_ATOMS: atom_id res chain seq x y z
N MET A 1 54.74 -16.43 -22.08
CA MET A 1 54.33 -15.68 -20.88
C MET A 1 53.29 -14.63 -21.32
N ALA A 2 52.02 -15.01 -21.43
CA ALA A 2 50.97 -14.13 -21.94
C ALA A 2 50.39 -13.29 -20.80
N LYS A 3 50.59 -11.98 -20.82
CA LYS A 3 49.99 -11.03 -19.88
C LYS A 3 48.52 -10.82 -20.25
N THR A 4 47.61 -11.49 -19.57
CA THR A 4 46.18 -11.20 -19.62
C THR A 4 45.93 -9.89 -18.86
N LYS A 5 45.73 -8.78 -19.60
CA LYS A 5 45.20 -7.54 -19.04
C LYS A 5 43.73 -7.78 -18.69
N ILE A 6 43.44 -7.99 -17.42
CA ILE A 6 42.06 -7.95 -16.91
C ILE A 6 41.67 -6.47 -16.86
N VAL A 7 40.83 -6.05 -17.80
CA VAL A 7 40.37 -4.65 -17.90
C VAL A 7 39.22 -4.47 -16.92
N ILE A 8 39.35 -3.47 -16.04
CA ILE A 8 38.39 -3.15 -14.96
C ILE A 8 36.95 -2.91 -15.48
N GLY A 9 36.78 -2.63 -16.78
CA GLY A 9 35.47 -2.50 -17.44
C GLY A 9 34.67 -3.81 -17.60
N ASP A 10 35.34 -4.97 -17.60
CA ASP A 10 34.66 -6.27 -17.79
C ASP A 10 33.78 -6.66 -16.60
N TRP A 11 34.13 -6.18 -15.40
CA TRP A 11 33.39 -6.46 -14.18
C TRP A 11 31.99 -5.83 -14.18
N TRP A 12 31.86 -4.61 -14.70
CA TRP A 12 30.57 -3.92 -14.79
C TRP A 12 29.60 -4.64 -15.74
N LEU A 13 30.12 -5.12 -16.88
CA LEU A 13 29.34 -5.87 -17.86
C LEU A 13 28.88 -7.22 -17.29
N VAL A 14 29.77 -7.97 -16.63
CA VAL A 14 29.44 -9.26 -16.00
C VAL A 14 28.44 -9.12 -14.86
N ILE A 15 28.56 -8.07 -14.03
CA ILE A 15 27.60 -7.78 -12.97
C ILE A 15 26.24 -7.41 -13.57
N SER A 16 26.21 -6.54 -14.59
CA SER A 16 24.96 -6.13 -15.25
C SER A 16 24.24 -7.29 -15.94
N GLU A 17 24.98 -8.20 -16.59
CA GLU A 17 24.45 -9.40 -17.22
C GLU A 17 23.90 -10.38 -16.17
N LYS A 18 24.59 -10.58 -15.06
CA LYS A 18 24.10 -11.41 -13.94
C LYS A 18 22.82 -10.83 -13.31
N ILE A 19 22.72 -9.51 -13.18
CA ILE A 19 21.51 -8.84 -12.66
C ILE A 19 20.36 -8.98 -13.66
N LYS A 20 20.58 -8.71 -14.95
CA LYS A 20 19.56 -8.85 -16.01
C LYS A 20 19.06 -10.28 -16.16
N LYS A 21 19.93 -11.28 -15.99
CA LYS A 21 19.57 -12.70 -16.15
C LYS A 21 18.77 -13.25 -14.96
N LYS A 22 18.76 -12.56 -13.81
CA LYS A 22 18.09 -13.01 -12.58
C LYS A 22 16.63 -12.53 -12.46
N ILE A 23 16.19 -11.61 -13.31
CA ILE A 23 14.81 -11.10 -13.37
C ILE A 23 14.17 -11.53 -14.69
N LYS A 24 14.20 -12.83 -14.99
CA LYS A 24 13.36 -13.39 -16.05
C LYS A 24 12.14 -14.01 -15.38
N ILE A 25 11.12 -13.20 -15.16
CA ILE A 25 9.82 -13.69 -14.70
C ILE A 25 9.30 -14.62 -15.78
N ASN A 26 8.98 -15.86 -15.42
CA ASN A 26 8.43 -16.80 -16.37
C ASN A 26 7.04 -16.33 -16.81
N GLN A 27 6.66 -16.51 -18.09
CA GLN A 27 5.35 -16.07 -18.58
C GLN A 27 4.20 -16.67 -17.75
N LYS A 28 4.36 -17.92 -17.30
CA LYS A 28 3.40 -18.59 -16.41
C LYS A 28 3.32 -17.94 -15.03
N GLU A 29 4.47 -17.63 -14.42
CA GLU A 29 4.54 -16.97 -13.10
C GLU A 29 3.89 -15.59 -13.14
N PHE A 30 4.15 -14.83 -14.20
CA PHE A 30 3.54 -13.52 -14.41
C PHE A 30 2.01 -13.63 -14.51
N ILE A 31 1.49 -14.60 -15.28
CA ILE A 31 0.06 -14.85 -15.40
C ILE A 31 -0.55 -15.26 -14.04
N PHE A 32 0.12 -16.13 -13.28
CA PHE A 32 -0.34 -16.52 -11.95
C PHE A 32 -0.35 -15.34 -10.97
N LEU A 33 0.69 -14.51 -10.97
CA LEU A 33 0.73 -13.30 -10.16
C LEU A 33 -0.42 -12.35 -10.51
N LEU A 34 -0.66 -12.11 -11.80
CA LEU A 34 -1.74 -11.25 -12.27
C LEU A 34 -3.10 -11.82 -11.83
N LEU A 35 -3.30 -13.12 -11.93
CA LEU A 35 -4.51 -13.80 -11.46
C LEU A 35 -4.70 -13.62 -9.94
N ILE A 36 -3.63 -13.80 -9.15
CA ILE A 36 -3.67 -13.61 -7.69
C ILE A 36 -4.03 -12.16 -7.34
N LEU A 37 -3.42 -11.17 -8.01
CA LEU A 37 -3.72 -9.76 -7.79
C LEU A 37 -5.16 -9.42 -8.20
N ALA A 38 -5.64 -9.96 -9.32
CA ALA A 38 -7.01 -9.76 -9.78
C ALA A 38 -8.03 -10.35 -8.79
N LEU A 39 -7.82 -11.57 -8.32
CA LEU A 39 -8.68 -12.20 -7.30
C LEU A 39 -8.60 -11.43 -5.97
N SER A 40 -7.40 -11.05 -5.55
CA SER A 40 -7.14 -10.26 -4.34
C SER A 40 -7.90 -8.92 -4.35
N ALA A 41 -7.88 -8.21 -5.48
CA ALA A 41 -8.62 -6.98 -5.68
C ALA A 41 -10.12 -7.22 -5.75
N PHE A 42 -10.57 -8.22 -6.51
CA PHE A 42 -11.98 -8.57 -6.66
C PHE A 42 -12.64 -8.84 -5.31
N PHE A 43 -12.08 -9.75 -4.49
CA PHE A 43 -12.68 -10.10 -3.20
C PHE A 43 -12.70 -8.95 -2.19
N ARG A 44 -11.79 -7.97 -2.29
CA ARG A 44 -11.76 -6.81 -1.38
C ARG A 44 -12.68 -5.68 -1.80
N LEU A 45 -12.82 -5.47 -3.11
CA LEU A 45 -13.56 -4.32 -3.66
C LEU A 45 -15.00 -4.67 -4.03
N TRP A 46 -15.33 -5.95 -4.21
CA TRP A 46 -16.67 -6.38 -4.56
C TRP A 46 -17.69 -5.96 -3.49
N ARG A 47 -18.61 -5.06 -3.85
CA ARG A 47 -19.66 -4.49 -2.98
C ARG A 47 -19.11 -3.99 -1.63
N ILE A 48 -17.92 -3.38 -1.64
CA ILE A 48 -17.24 -2.93 -0.43
C ILE A 48 -18.12 -2.00 0.43
N SER A 49 -18.95 -1.15 -0.18
CA SER A 49 -19.86 -0.26 0.55
C SER A 49 -20.91 -0.99 1.39
N GLU A 50 -21.23 -2.23 1.05
CA GLU A 50 -22.27 -3.03 1.71
C GLU A 50 -21.67 -4.00 2.73
N TYR A 51 -20.43 -4.43 2.51
CA TYR A 51 -19.75 -5.40 3.38
C TYR A 51 -18.72 -4.79 4.32
N MET A 52 -18.37 -3.51 4.16
CA MET A 52 -17.46 -2.84 5.07
C MET A 52 -18.06 -2.73 6.47
N THR A 53 -17.28 -3.10 7.48
CA THR A 53 -17.60 -2.80 8.87
C THR A 53 -17.38 -1.31 9.11
N PHE A 54 -18.39 -0.64 9.68
CA PHE A 54 -18.28 0.76 10.06
C PHE A 54 -18.90 0.93 11.45
N LEU A 55 -18.04 0.97 12.47
CA LEU A 55 -18.41 1.08 13.86
C LEU A 55 -17.98 2.45 14.41
N GLY A 56 -18.02 2.58 15.74
CA GLY A 56 -17.70 3.83 16.42
C GLY A 56 -16.25 4.30 16.18
N ASP A 57 -15.30 3.38 16.04
CA ASP A 57 -13.88 3.71 15.84
C ASP A 57 -13.63 4.28 14.44
N GLU A 58 -14.18 3.65 13.41
CA GLU A 58 -14.10 4.11 12.02
C GLU A 58 -14.84 5.43 11.84
N GLY A 59 -15.99 5.60 12.51
CA GLY A 59 -16.74 6.85 12.55
C GLY A 59 -15.97 7.99 13.20
N ARG A 60 -15.37 7.74 14.38
CA ARG A 60 -14.50 8.70 15.07
C ARG A 60 -13.34 9.12 14.16
N ASP A 61 -12.66 8.14 13.56
CA ASP A 61 -11.50 8.38 12.71
C ASP A 61 -11.89 9.18 11.44
N ALA A 62 -13.03 8.87 10.83
CA ALA A 62 -13.60 9.65 9.73
C ALA A 62 -13.89 11.11 10.10
N ILE A 63 -14.40 11.36 11.30
CA ILE A 63 -14.66 12.72 11.78
C ILE A 63 -13.34 13.49 11.96
N VAL A 64 -12.32 12.87 12.55
CA VAL A 64 -11.00 13.49 12.74
C VAL A 64 -10.38 13.87 11.39
N VAL A 65 -10.35 12.95 10.43
CA VAL A 65 -9.81 13.21 9.09
C VAL A 65 -10.67 14.23 8.33
N ARG A 66 -11.99 14.23 8.51
CA ARG A 66 -12.86 15.26 7.95
C ARG A 66 -12.51 16.65 8.49
N ARG A 67 -12.13 16.79 9.78
CA ARG A 67 -11.70 18.08 10.31
C ARG A 67 -10.41 18.57 9.65
N LEU A 68 -9.45 17.68 9.43
CA LEU A 68 -8.26 18.00 8.64
C LEU A 68 -8.63 18.50 7.24
N LEU A 69 -9.53 17.80 6.53
CA LEU A 69 -9.87 18.12 5.14
C LEU A 69 -10.72 19.39 4.99
N VAL A 70 -11.64 19.64 5.93
CA VAL A 70 -12.62 20.74 5.83
C VAL A 70 -12.15 22.00 6.54
N PHE A 71 -11.52 21.84 7.71
CA PHE A 71 -11.11 22.96 8.57
C PHE A 71 -9.60 23.18 8.58
N LEU A 72 -8.83 22.38 7.82
CA LEU A 72 -7.36 22.44 7.79
C LEU A 72 -6.74 22.27 9.19
N ASP A 73 -7.40 21.49 10.06
CA ASP A 73 -6.98 21.19 11.44
C ASP A 73 -5.89 20.10 11.45
N PRO A 74 -4.61 20.43 11.68
CA PRO A 74 -3.52 19.47 11.55
C PRO A 74 -3.56 18.41 12.65
N ILE A 75 -3.38 17.15 12.26
CA ILE A 75 -3.46 16.03 13.21
C ILE A 75 -2.06 15.66 13.69
N LEU A 76 -1.82 15.82 14.99
CA LEU A 76 -0.54 15.52 15.63
C LEU A 76 -0.57 14.19 16.42
N ILE A 77 -1.75 13.74 16.83
CA ILE A 77 -1.95 12.53 17.62
C ILE A 77 -2.89 11.60 16.84
N GLY A 78 -2.51 10.33 16.74
CA GLY A 78 -3.27 9.29 16.03
C GLY A 78 -4.41 8.70 16.87
N PRO A 79 -5.02 7.60 16.38
CA PRO A 79 -6.13 6.95 17.07
C PRO A 79 -5.73 6.45 18.45
N GLY A 80 -6.66 6.60 19.40
CA GLY A 80 -6.52 6.07 20.76
C GLY A 80 -6.69 4.55 20.78
N THR A 81 -5.96 3.90 21.67
CA THR A 81 -6.08 2.46 21.91
C THR A 81 -7.05 2.17 23.05
N SER A 82 -7.46 0.91 23.22
CA SER A 82 -8.32 0.48 24.33
C SER A 82 -7.64 0.53 25.71
N ILE A 83 -6.36 0.92 25.77
CA ILE A 83 -5.63 1.22 27.00
C ILE A 83 -5.65 2.75 27.16
N GLY A 84 -6.19 3.22 28.29
CA GLY A 84 -6.39 4.64 28.55
C GLY A 84 -5.10 5.46 28.38
N ASN A 85 -5.23 6.63 27.74
CA ASN A 85 -4.14 7.58 27.46
C ASN A 85 -2.99 7.03 26.59
N MET A 86 -3.21 5.97 25.81
CA MET A 86 -2.25 5.51 24.81
C MET A 86 -2.77 5.76 23.40
N TYR A 87 -1.97 6.47 22.60
CA TYR A 87 -2.31 6.91 21.24
C TYR A 87 -1.26 6.44 20.22
N LEU A 88 -1.72 6.14 19.02
CA LEU A 88 -0.86 5.82 17.88
C LEU A 88 -0.31 7.10 17.23
N GLY A 89 0.65 6.94 16.32
CA GLY A 89 1.11 8.03 15.46
C GLY A 89 0.03 8.47 14.46
N PRO A 90 0.06 9.71 13.96
CA PRO A 90 -0.98 10.26 13.10
C PRO A 90 -0.94 9.75 11.65
N LEU A 91 0.07 8.93 11.29
CA LEU A 91 0.31 8.45 9.93
C LEU A 91 -0.95 7.83 9.29
N TYR A 92 -1.71 7.06 10.07
CA TYR A 92 -2.94 6.43 9.60
C TYR A 92 -3.98 7.45 9.11
N TYR A 93 -4.13 8.57 9.81
CA TYR A 93 -5.04 9.64 9.42
C TYR A 93 -4.61 10.35 8.14
N TYR A 94 -3.32 10.58 7.97
CA TYR A 94 -2.79 11.13 6.71
C TYR A 94 -2.89 10.16 5.54
N PHE A 95 -2.73 8.86 5.79
CA PHE A 95 -2.99 7.84 4.78
C PHE A 95 -4.47 7.85 4.37
N MET A 96 -5.38 7.99 5.32
CA MET A 96 -6.83 7.98 5.10
C MET A 96 -7.34 9.24 4.37
N ALA A 97 -6.73 10.40 4.62
CA ALA A 97 -7.13 11.71 4.08
C ALA A 97 -7.37 11.74 2.56
N PRO A 98 -6.44 11.31 1.68
CA PRO A 98 -6.67 11.35 0.24
C PRO A 98 -7.86 10.49 -0.19
N TRP A 99 -8.05 9.31 0.41
CA TRP A 99 -9.14 8.41 0.05
C TRP A 99 -10.50 8.96 0.48
N LEU A 100 -10.57 9.57 1.67
CA LEU A 100 -11.79 10.22 2.16
C LEU A 100 -12.13 11.47 1.34
N PHE A 101 -11.13 12.22 0.88
CA PHE A 101 -11.32 13.36 0.00
C PHE A 101 -11.87 12.93 -1.37
N LEU A 102 -11.24 11.94 -2.00
CA LEU A 102 -11.63 11.44 -3.33
C LEU A 102 -13.04 10.80 -3.34
N SER A 103 -13.48 10.23 -2.21
CA SER A 103 -14.82 9.64 -2.08
C SER A 103 -15.92 10.65 -1.73
N GLY A 104 -15.63 11.96 -1.69
CA GLY A 104 -16.60 12.98 -1.30
C GLY A 104 -17.01 12.89 0.17
N LEU A 105 -16.04 12.60 1.06
CA LEU A 105 -16.23 12.39 2.51
C LEU A 105 -17.06 11.15 2.86
N SER A 106 -17.23 10.21 1.91
CA SER A 106 -17.84 8.93 2.18
C SER A 106 -16.88 7.99 2.91
N PRO A 107 -17.32 7.27 3.97
CA PRO A 107 -16.48 6.31 4.70
C PRO A 107 -16.02 5.14 3.84
N VAL A 108 -16.63 4.93 2.68
CA VAL A 108 -16.21 3.94 1.69
C VAL A 108 -14.82 4.24 1.15
N GLY A 109 -14.43 5.51 1.03
CA GLY A 109 -13.12 5.92 0.52
C GLY A 109 -11.96 5.31 1.32
N PRO A 110 -11.85 5.57 2.63
CA PRO A 110 -10.88 4.94 3.52
C PRO A 110 -10.82 3.41 3.39
N ALA A 111 -11.98 2.74 3.31
CA ALA A 111 -12.06 1.29 3.12
C ALA A 111 -11.42 0.85 1.79
N VAL A 112 -11.67 1.58 0.70
CA VAL A 112 -11.00 1.35 -0.60
C VAL A 112 -9.49 1.55 -0.47
N GLY A 113 -9.04 2.57 0.27
CA GLY A 113 -7.61 2.79 0.52
C GLY A 113 -6.93 1.58 1.18
N ILE A 114 -7.58 1.02 2.21
CA ILE A 114 -7.10 -0.20 2.88
C ILE A 114 -7.13 -1.41 1.93
N ALA A 115 -8.17 -1.54 1.11
CA ALA A 115 -8.23 -2.59 0.11
C ALA A 115 -7.07 -2.51 -0.91
N VAL A 116 -6.76 -1.30 -1.40
CA VAL A 116 -5.64 -1.06 -2.33
C VAL A 116 -4.30 -1.38 -1.66
N LEU A 117 -4.09 -0.94 -0.42
CA LEU A 117 -2.88 -1.27 0.33
C LEU A 117 -2.74 -2.79 0.50
N GLY A 118 -3.85 -3.50 0.76
CA GLY A 118 -3.88 -4.95 0.85
C GLY A 118 -3.57 -5.66 -0.46
N VAL A 119 -3.92 -5.09 -1.62
CA VAL A 119 -3.50 -5.65 -2.92
C VAL A 119 -2.03 -5.37 -3.18
N ALA A 120 -1.55 -4.18 -2.81
CA ALA A 120 -0.13 -3.82 -2.93
C ALA A 120 0.76 -4.72 -2.07
N THR A 121 0.35 -5.09 -0.86
CA THR A 121 1.11 -6.03 -0.03
C THR A 121 1.18 -7.43 -0.62
N VAL A 122 0.10 -7.92 -1.26
CA VAL A 122 0.11 -9.19 -2.00
C VAL A 122 1.15 -9.16 -3.13
N PHE A 123 1.28 -8.04 -3.83
CA PHE A 123 2.33 -7.85 -4.83
C PHE A 123 3.74 -7.83 -4.20
N MET A 124 3.92 -7.16 -3.06
CA MET A 124 5.24 -7.04 -2.41
C MET A 124 5.76 -8.34 -1.78
N VAL A 125 4.88 -9.30 -1.47
CA VAL A 125 5.27 -10.61 -0.92
C VAL A 125 5.84 -11.55 -2.00
N TRP A 126 5.45 -11.34 -3.26
CA TRP A 126 5.94 -12.10 -4.40
C TRP A 126 7.35 -11.68 -4.80
#